data_AF-A0A1E5VPR9-F1
#
_entry.id   AF-A0A1E5VPR9-F1
#
_cell.length_a   1.000
_cell.length_b   1.000
_cell.length_c   1.000
_cell.angle_alpha   90.00
_cell.angle_beta   90.00
_cell.angle_gamma   90.00
#
_symmetry.space_group_name_H-M   'P 1'
#
loop_
_entity.id
_entity.type
_entity.pdbx_description
1 polymer ?
#
loop_
_entity_poly.entity_id
_entity_poly.type
_entity_poly.pdbx_seq_one_letter_code
_entity_poly.pdbx_strand_id
1 'polypeptide(L)'
;LCAKFLNLPFCQFSAGGIVKIPKFEMMMSKSEANNKPVLAADDVHVVTVYGRIYCLQLDRVNMSLNLYRFYRDAVVQQCTLPTYSSRIAVSAVDNIIMVHQIDAKVVILYDVSLDSYAPVSAPLPLLVRGLSSNTRQASQTADSQSSAYGGTIYGDGWNFLVPDLICDAENGLLWKLHLDLEAIAASSSDAPSVLEFLQRRKSDPSMVKTICLAIVRTIILERRPVTTVAKAMDVVLDSYSRLMKMGGVRRTHEQNQQLGGEPVGGTHVISQETSPGTTFSPSVEAGGVANRATLNTSSDSDEITVMSGVTNQGTSGYQTSDAVNKRLQVVGEDSRPLSSGTSMQHGQHAGSVAISPIEMFQSVFALVEDEMIGDPAYLTAVIMEFLRSASKAGLRAPPNLYVMMATLLARSNRYAEIALFVSNKILEPSKELAMQLMELGQPDPSTRKLGLDMLRERGLHHDYVAALLQDGHYLEALRYARKYKVITVQPALFLEKAVANNSPQNLAAVLSFFCEFTPSFKTTSDFGRYRHILSEMV
;
A
#
# COMPACT_ATOMS: atom_id res chain seq x y z
N LEU A 1 7.30 -49.47 -2.43
CA LEU A 1 8.31 -48.40 -2.27
C LEU A 1 9.54 -48.80 -3.09
N CYS A 2 10.13 -47.91 -3.89
CA CYS A 2 11.46 -48.10 -4.49
C CYS A 2 11.99 -46.80 -5.14
N ALA A 3 12.11 -45.72 -4.36
CA ALA A 3 12.88 -44.55 -4.78
C ALA A 3 14.38 -44.90 -4.80
N LYS A 4 15.14 -44.41 -5.79
CA LYS A 4 16.61 -44.47 -5.80
C LYS A 4 17.29 -43.33 -6.58
N PHE A 5 17.83 -42.38 -5.82
CA PHE A 5 19.16 -41.77 -5.99
C PHE A 5 19.60 -41.32 -7.39
N LEU A 6 19.27 -40.09 -7.76
CA LEU A 6 19.97 -39.34 -8.80
C LEU A 6 20.86 -38.26 -8.16
N ASN A 7 22.12 -38.62 -7.92
CA ASN A 7 23.11 -37.81 -7.19
C ASN A 7 23.64 -36.62 -8.02
N LEU A 8 22.79 -35.63 -8.30
CA LEU A 8 23.18 -34.42 -9.05
C LEU A 8 24.03 -33.45 -8.20
N PRO A 9 25.28 -33.13 -8.60
CA PRO A 9 26.11 -32.16 -7.91
C PRO A 9 25.91 -30.74 -8.48
N PHE A 10 25.00 -29.97 -7.88
CA PHE A 10 24.84 -28.56 -8.24
C PHE A 10 25.85 -27.66 -7.50
N CYS A 11 26.16 -26.51 -8.10
CA CYS A 11 27.02 -25.47 -7.53
C CYS A 11 26.39 -24.10 -7.79
N GLN A 12 26.22 -23.28 -6.74
CA GLN A 12 25.83 -21.88 -6.85
C GLN A 12 27.08 -21.00 -6.82
N PHE A 13 27.23 -20.11 -7.80
CA PHE A 13 28.24 -19.05 -7.75
C PHE A 13 27.71 -17.87 -6.94
N SER A 14 28.53 -17.33 -6.03
CA SER A 14 28.20 -16.20 -5.17
C SER A 14 29.39 -15.26 -5.03
N ALA A 15 29.17 -14.05 -4.51
CA ALA A 15 30.26 -13.12 -4.20
C ALA A 15 31.24 -13.64 -3.12
N GLY A 16 30.84 -14.65 -2.34
CA GLY A 16 31.69 -15.37 -1.38
C GLY A 16 32.34 -16.65 -1.95
N GLY A 17 32.24 -16.90 -3.25
CA GLY A 17 32.77 -18.11 -3.91
C GLY A 17 31.70 -19.13 -4.29
N ILE A 18 32.13 -20.37 -4.54
CA ILE A 18 31.28 -21.46 -5.02
C ILE A 18 30.65 -22.19 -3.84
N VAL A 19 29.33 -22.05 -3.67
CA VAL A 19 28.55 -22.82 -2.70
C VAL A 19 28.13 -24.13 -3.36
N LYS A 20 28.72 -25.23 -2.89
CA LYS A 20 28.31 -26.58 -3.29
C LYS A 20 26.94 -26.90 -2.67
N ILE A 21 25.98 -27.24 -3.52
CA ILE A 21 24.61 -27.52 -3.10
C ILE A 21 24.51 -28.96 -2.53
N PRO A 22 23.65 -29.20 -1.52
CA PRO A 22 23.39 -30.53 -1.00
C PRO A 22 22.91 -31.50 -2.09
N LYS A 23 23.44 -32.73 -2.06
CA LYS A 23 22.92 -33.85 -2.85
C LYS A 23 21.53 -34.23 -2.31
N PHE A 24 20.61 -34.53 -3.20
CA PHE A 24 19.25 -34.96 -2.85
C PHE A 24 18.76 -36.01 -3.85
N GLU A 25 17.57 -36.55 -3.59
CA GLU A 25 16.91 -37.52 -4.47
C GLU A 25 15.68 -36.90 -5.13
N MET A 26 15.44 -37.26 -6.39
CA MET A 26 14.19 -36.98 -7.10
C MET A 26 13.36 -38.24 -7.20
N MET A 27 12.05 -38.14 -6.96
CA MET A 27 11.12 -39.24 -7.21
C MET A 27 10.65 -39.19 -8.67
N MET A 28 11.02 -40.23 -9.42
CA MET A 28 10.62 -40.43 -10.82
C MET A 28 9.60 -41.57 -10.91
N SER A 29 8.51 -41.37 -11.66
CA SER A 29 7.64 -42.50 -12.03
C SER A 29 8.32 -43.46 -13.01
N LYS A 30 7.72 -44.65 -13.13
CA LYS A 30 8.12 -45.68 -14.09
C LYS A 30 7.00 -45.91 -15.10
N SER A 31 7.32 -45.88 -16.38
CA SER A 31 6.38 -46.31 -17.43
C SER A 31 6.10 -47.81 -17.36
N GLU A 32 7.06 -48.63 -16.88
CA GLU A 32 6.91 -50.08 -16.71
C GLU A 32 7.71 -50.56 -15.49
N ALA A 33 7.27 -51.62 -14.82
CA ALA A 33 7.86 -52.10 -13.56
C ALA A 33 9.38 -52.39 -13.65
N ASN A 34 9.82 -53.00 -14.76
CA ASN A 34 11.22 -53.40 -14.99
C ASN A 34 12.10 -52.28 -15.57
N ASN A 35 11.51 -51.21 -16.09
CA ASN A 35 12.27 -50.17 -16.76
C ASN A 35 12.95 -49.24 -15.74
N LYS A 36 14.13 -48.71 -16.10
CA LYS A 36 14.89 -47.77 -15.26
C LYS A 36 14.51 -46.35 -15.69
N PRO A 37 13.96 -45.51 -14.79
CA PRO A 37 13.74 -44.11 -15.12
C PRO A 37 15.10 -43.44 -15.32
N VAL A 38 15.33 -42.90 -16.52
CA VAL A 38 16.48 -42.07 -16.86
C VAL A 38 15.98 -40.63 -16.88
N LEU A 39 16.60 -39.77 -16.09
CA LEU A 39 16.33 -38.33 -16.08
C LEU A 39 17.16 -37.68 -17.18
N ALA A 40 16.51 -37.09 -18.19
CA ALA A 40 17.23 -36.33 -19.22
C ALA A 40 17.73 -34.99 -18.67
N ALA A 41 18.74 -34.40 -19.31
CA ALA A 41 19.15 -33.03 -18.98
C ALA A 41 18.00 -32.04 -19.25
N ASP A 42 17.23 -32.27 -20.31
CA ASP A 42 16.08 -31.45 -20.73
C ASP A 42 14.82 -31.67 -19.88
N ASP A 43 14.90 -32.50 -18.83
CA ASP A 43 13.86 -32.66 -17.80
C ASP A 43 14.22 -31.91 -16.50
N VAL A 44 15.36 -31.19 -16.44
CA VAL A 44 15.93 -30.62 -15.22
C VAL A 44 16.35 -29.17 -15.43
N HIS A 45 15.70 -28.24 -14.72
CA HIS A 45 15.98 -26.81 -14.83
C HIS A 45 16.13 -26.15 -13.47
N VAL A 46 17.09 -25.24 -13.32
CA VAL A 46 17.29 -24.47 -12.08
C VAL A 46 16.81 -23.03 -12.29
N VAL A 47 15.92 -22.55 -11.43
CA VAL A 47 15.34 -21.20 -11.49
C VAL A 47 15.46 -20.49 -10.14
N THR A 48 15.51 -19.15 -10.15
CA THR A 48 15.44 -18.33 -8.94
C THR A 48 14.12 -17.58 -8.92
N VAL A 49 13.30 -17.85 -7.91
CA VAL A 49 11.92 -17.34 -7.80
C VAL A 49 11.70 -16.82 -6.37
N TYR A 50 11.26 -15.57 -6.23
CA TYR A 50 11.17 -14.87 -4.93
C TYR A 50 12.48 -14.92 -4.11
N GLY A 51 13.63 -14.87 -4.78
CA GLY A 51 14.96 -14.94 -4.16
C GLY A 51 15.33 -16.33 -3.61
N ARG A 52 14.56 -17.37 -3.94
CA ARG A 52 14.79 -18.77 -3.54
C ARG A 52 15.15 -19.58 -4.78
N ILE A 53 16.09 -20.50 -4.65
CA ILE A 53 16.50 -21.39 -5.74
C ILE A 53 15.57 -22.61 -5.73
N TYR A 54 15.08 -22.98 -6.91
CA TYR A 54 14.30 -24.18 -7.16
C TYR A 54 14.92 -24.98 -8.31
N CYS A 55 14.89 -26.30 -8.19
CA CYS A 55 15.05 -27.21 -9.31
C CYS A 55 13.66 -27.69 -9.71
N LEU A 56 13.31 -27.43 -10.96
CA LEU A 56 12.16 -27.96 -11.64
C LEU A 56 12.60 -29.30 -12.23
N GLN A 57 11.93 -30.39 -11.85
CA GLN A 57 12.15 -31.70 -12.45
C GLN A 57 10.85 -32.15 -13.10
N LEU A 58 10.93 -32.50 -14.37
CA LEU A 58 9.81 -32.95 -15.15
C LEU A 58 9.63 -34.46 -15.02
N ASP A 59 8.40 -34.90 -14.81
CA ASP A 59 8.00 -36.31 -14.84
C ASP A 59 7.01 -36.52 -15.99
N ARG A 60 7.55 -36.84 -17.17
CA ARG A 60 6.77 -37.09 -18.39
C ARG A 60 5.92 -38.36 -18.30
N VAL A 61 6.05 -39.17 -17.24
CA VAL A 61 5.24 -40.38 -17.01
C VAL A 61 4.05 -40.05 -16.08
N ASN A 62 4.29 -39.30 -14.99
CA ASN A 62 3.22 -38.79 -14.13
C ASN A 62 2.47 -37.58 -14.74
N MET A 63 2.97 -37.01 -15.83
CA MET A 63 2.48 -35.77 -16.43
C MET A 63 2.48 -34.62 -15.41
N SER A 64 3.64 -34.41 -14.78
CA SER A 64 3.80 -33.41 -13.72
C SER A 64 5.18 -32.74 -13.70
N LEU A 65 5.24 -31.57 -13.04
CA LEU A 65 6.44 -30.80 -12.76
C LEU A 65 6.66 -30.73 -11.25
N ASN A 66 7.69 -31.39 -10.75
CA ASN A 66 8.06 -31.41 -9.33
C ASN A 66 8.99 -30.24 -9.01
N LEU A 67 8.67 -29.47 -7.97
CA LEU A 67 9.43 -28.29 -7.55
C LEU A 67 10.21 -28.60 -6.27
N TYR A 68 11.53 -28.74 -6.39
CA TYR A 68 12.44 -28.96 -5.28
C TYR A 68 13.09 -27.64 -4.87
N ARG A 69 12.81 -27.16 -3.66
CA ARG A 69 13.38 -25.93 -3.11
C ARG A 69 14.70 -26.20 -2.40
N PHE A 70 15.67 -25.34 -2.66
CA PHE A 70 17.01 -25.41 -2.07
C PHE A 70 17.10 -24.55 -0.81
N TYR A 71 17.71 -25.13 0.21
CA TYR A 71 18.17 -24.49 1.43
C TYR A 71 19.69 -24.71 1.53
N ARG A 72 20.35 -24.08 2.51
CA ARG A 72 21.80 -24.20 2.70
C ARG A 72 22.25 -25.66 2.89
N ASP A 73 21.49 -26.41 3.70
CA ASP A 73 21.90 -27.73 4.20
C ASP A 73 20.98 -28.87 3.72
N ALA A 74 19.88 -28.55 3.03
CA ALA A 74 18.87 -29.52 2.58
C ALA A 74 18.16 -29.08 1.29
N VAL A 75 17.50 -30.02 0.63
CA VAL A 75 16.60 -29.78 -0.51
C VAL A 75 15.27 -30.46 -0.22
N VAL A 76 14.15 -29.78 -0.47
CA VAL A 76 12.81 -30.25 -0.10
C VAL A 76 11.85 -30.07 -1.27
N GLN A 77 11.13 -31.13 -1.66
CA GLN A 77 10.02 -31.02 -2.61
C GLN A 77 8.91 -30.15 -1.99
N GLN A 78 8.65 -28.98 -2.57
CA GLN A 78 7.68 -28.02 -2.05
C GLN A 78 6.28 -28.26 -2.63
N CYS A 79 6.17 -28.57 -3.92
CA CYS A 79 4.92 -28.93 -4.58
C CYS A 79 5.16 -29.69 -5.90
N THR A 80 4.05 -30.14 -6.50
CA THR A 80 4.00 -30.79 -7.80
C THR A 80 2.86 -30.15 -8.60
N LEU A 81 3.16 -29.67 -9.81
CA LEU A 81 2.21 -28.97 -10.69
C LEU A 81 1.82 -29.90 -11.85
N PRO A 82 0.55 -29.91 -12.31
CA PRO A 82 0.12 -30.75 -13.41
C PRO A 82 0.62 -30.24 -14.77
N THR A 83 0.89 -31.17 -15.68
CA THR A 83 1.19 -30.90 -17.10
C THR A 83 0.24 -31.70 -17.99
N TYR A 84 -0.06 -31.21 -19.19
CA TYR A 84 -1.19 -31.73 -20.00
C TYR A 84 -0.77 -32.20 -21.41
N SER A 85 0.51 -32.08 -21.75
CA SER A 85 1.16 -32.65 -22.94
C SER A 85 2.50 -33.29 -22.53
N SER A 86 3.03 -34.20 -23.37
CA SER A 86 4.38 -34.75 -23.24
C SER A 86 5.46 -33.83 -23.82
N ARG A 87 5.09 -32.99 -24.80
CA ARG A 87 5.92 -31.94 -25.41
C ARG A 87 5.71 -30.63 -24.66
N ILE A 88 6.53 -30.43 -23.64
CA ILE A 88 6.45 -29.31 -22.72
C ILE A 88 7.83 -28.74 -22.41
N ALA A 89 7.87 -27.44 -22.15
CA ALA A 89 9.03 -26.70 -21.68
C ALA A 89 8.64 -25.80 -20.51
N VAL A 90 9.63 -25.33 -19.76
CA VAL A 90 9.43 -24.41 -18.64
C VAL A 90 10.25 -23.14 -18.82
N SER A 91 9.75 -22.03 -18.30
CA SER A 91 10.48 -20.77 -18.17
C SER A 91 10.09 -20.10 -16.84
N ALA A 92 10.80 -19.03 -16.46
CA ALA A 92 10.55 -18.30 -15.23
C ALA A 92 10.73 -16.78 -15.44
N VAL A 93 9.63 -16.03 -15.38
CA VAL A 93 9.61 -14.58 -15.64
C VAL A 93 8.98 -13.87 -14.44
N ASP A 94 9.66 -12.85 -13.93
CA ASP A 94 9.27 -12.06 -12.74
C ASP A 94 8.64 -12.87 -11.60
N ASN A 95 9.35 -13.91 -11.15
CA ASN A 95 8.96 -14.82 -10.06
C ASN A 95 7.73 -15.71 -10.35
N ILE A 96 7.25 -15.79 -11.60
CA ILE A 96 6.26 -16.76 -12.07
C ILE A 96 6.97 -17.91 -12.76
N ILE A 97 6.52 -19.15 -12.50
CA ILE A 97 6.92 -20.32 -13.28
C ILE A 97 5.89 -20.52 -14.39
N MET A 98 6.39 -20.61 -15.62
CA MET A 98 5.59 -20.70 -16.83
C MET A 98 5.76 -22.10 -17.40
N VAL A 99 4.66 -22.86 -17.53
CA VAL A 99 4.67 -24.21 -18.10
C VAL A 99 4.03 -24.17 -19.48
N HIS A 100 4.88 -24.29 -20.51
CA HIS A 100 4.48 -24.21 -21.91
C HIS A 100 3.94 -25.57 -22.37
N GLN A 101 2.66 -25.63 -22.74
CA GLN A 101 2.02 -26.79 -23.37
C GLN A 101 2.20 -26.67 -24.89
N ILE A 102 3.32 -27.18 -25.41
CA ILE A 102 3.83 -26.83 -26.75
C ILE A 102 2.90 -27.36 -27.86
N ASP A 103 2.30 -28.55 -27.68
CA ASP A 103 1.30 -29.08 -28.63
C ASP A 103 -0.01 -28.26 -28.60
N ALA A 104 -0.44 -27.85 -27.41
CA ALA A 104 -1.68 -27.08 -27.19
C ALA A 104 -1.52 -25.56 -27.43
N LYS A 105 -0.29 -25.11 -27.74
CA LYS A 105 0.08 -23.72 -28.05
C LYS A 105 -0.26 -22.69 -26.95
N VAL A 106 -0.42 -23.14 -25.70
CA VAL A 106 -0.72 -22.30 -24.53
C VAL A 106 0.36 -22.39 -23.44
N VAL A 107 0.41 -21.39 -22.57
CA VAL A 107 1.23 -21.37 -21.35
C VAL A 107 0.34 -21.30 -20.11
N ILE A 108 0.72 -22.06 -19.09
CA ILE A 108 0.09 -22.06 -17.76
C ILE A 108 1.00 -21.31 -16.80
N LEU A 109 0.46 -20.33 -16.08
CA LEU A 109 1.20 -19.43 -15.19
C LEU A 109 1.01 -19.86 -13.73
N TYR A 110 2.09 -20.15 -13.02
CA TYR A 110 2.06 -20.57 -11.61
C TYR A 110 2.89 -19.64 -10.73
N ASP A 111 2.25 -19.10 -9.69
CA ASP A 111 2.91 -18.30 -8.66
C ASP A 111 3.15 -19.15 -7.40
N VAL A 112 4.42 -19.51 -7.14
CA VAL A 112 4.81 -20.36 -5.98
C VAL A 112 4.70 -19.65 -4.63
N SER A 113 4.19 -18.42 -4.61
CA SER A 113 3.84 -17.69 -3.39
C SER A 113 2.33 -17.68 -3.09
N LEU A 114 1.54 -18.43 -3.87
CA LEU A 114 0.16 -18.81 -3.56
C LEU A 114 0.14 -20.25 -3.01
N ASP A 115 -0.37 -20.44 -1.79
CA ASP A 115 -0.39 -21.76 -1.11
C ASP A 115 -1.28 -22.80 -1.80
N SER A 116 -2.20 -22.37 -2.68
CA SER A 116 -3.07 -23.24 -3.47
C SER A 116 -2.35 -23.92 -4.64
N TYR A 117 -1.21 -23.37 -5.10
CA TYR A 117 -0.52 -23.72 -6.34
C TYR A 117 -1.42 -23.78 -7.59
N ALA A 118 -2.57 -23.11 -7.56
CA ALA A 118 -3.46 -22.99 -8.71
C ALA A 118 -2.83 -22.09 -9.79
N PRO A 119 -3.21 -22.27 -11.08
CA PRO A 119 -2.86 -21.32 -12.13
C PRO A 119 -3.36 -19.90 -11.80
N VAL A 120 -2.54 -18.89 -12.10
CA VAL A 120 -2.86 -17.46 -11.91
C VAL A 120 -4.03 -17.01 -12.80
N SER A 121 -4.16 -17.64 -13.97
CA SER A 121 -5.18 -17.39 -14.99
C SER A 121 -5.58 -18.70 -15.66
N ALA A 122 -6.60 -18.65 -16.53
CA ALA A 122 -6.76 -19.67 -17.56
C ALA A 122 -5.48 -19.78 -18.42
N PRO A 123 -5.20 -20.91 -19.08
CA PRO A 123 -4.06 -21.04 -20.00
C PRO A 123 -4.16 -20.02 -21.15
N LEU A 124 -3.08 -19.25 -21.37
CA LEU A 124 -3.06 -18.17 -22.36
C LEU A 124 -2.21 -18.56 -23.58
N PRO A 125 -2.53 -18.09 -24.80
CA PRO A 125 -1.65 -18.25 -25.95
C PRO A 125 -0.36 -17.44 -25.76
N LEU A 126 0.73 -17.88 -26.39
CA LEU A 126 1.95 -17.06 -26.47
C LEU A 126 1.83 -16.07 -27.64
N LEU A 127 2.16 -14.80 -27.41
CA LEU A 127 2.12 -13.74 -28.41
C LEU A 127 3.54 -13.28 -28.78
N VAL A 128 3.77 -13.01 -30.05
CA VAL A 128 5.04 -12.47 -30.57
C VAL A 128 4.90 -10.95 -30.79
N ARG A 129 5.86 -10.17 -30.31
CA ARG A 129 5.90 -8.69 -30.44
C ARG A 129 7.33 -8.24 -30.71
N GLY A 130 7.49 -7.02 -31.24
CA GLY A 130 8.79 -6.36 -31.39
C GLY A 130 9.44 -6.44 -32.78
N LEU A 131 8.84 -7.14 -33.75
CA LEU A 131 9.27 -7.05 -35.14
C LEU A 131 8.83 -5.73 -35.76
N SER A 132 9.79 -4.93 -36.25
CA SER A 132 9.52 -3.70 -36.98
C SER A 132 8.94 -4.02 -38.36
N SER A 133 7.62 -3.92 -38.51
CA SER A 133 6.97 -3.95 -39.83
C SER A 133 7.43 -2.72 -40.63
N ASN A 134 8.39 -2.92 -41.52
CA ASN A 134 9.05 -1.85 -42.27
C ASN A 134 8.25 -1.43 -43.54
N THR A 135 6.93 -1.67 -43.52
CA THR A 135 6.03 -1.54 -44.67
C THR A 135 5.10 -0.34 -44.47
N ARG A 136 5.32 0.72 -45.25
CA ARG A 136 4.45 1.91 -45.28
C ARG A 136 3.11 1.65 -46.00
N GLN A 137 2.22 0.87 -45.39
CA GLN A 137 0.80 0.83 -45.75
C GLN A 137 -0.06 0.88 -44.49
N ALA A 138 -1.01 1.82 -44.46
CA ALA A 138 -1.92 2.04 -43.34
C ALA A 138 -3.19 1.16 -43.47
N SER A 139 -4.02 1.19 -42.43
CA SER A 139 -5.39 0.64 -42.38
C SER A 139 -5.54 -0.87 -42.66
N GLN A 140 -5.16 -1.70 -41.68
CA GLN A 140 -5.81 -2.99 -41.40
C GLN A 140 -6.02 -3.15 -39.87
N THR A 141 -6.92 -4.05 -39.47
CA THR A 141 -7.40 -4.21 -38.07
C THR A 141 -6.48 -5.08 -37.21
N ALA A 142 -6.77 -5.18 -35.91
CA ALA A 142 -5.88 -5.75 -34.89
C ALA A 142 -5.50 -7.23 -35.11
N ASP A 143 -6.32 -8.00 -35.84
CA ASP A 143 -6.13 -9.44 -36.06
C ASP A 143 -4.84 -9.78 -36.85
N SER A 144 -4.25 -8.81 -37.55
CA SER A 144 -3.11 -9.01 -38.44
C SER A 144 -1.74 -9.14 -37.74
N GLN A 145 -1.63 -8.99 -36.40
CA GLN A 145 -0.32 -9.02 -35.72
C GLN A 145 0.43 -10.35 -35.85
N SER A 146 -0.28 -11.47 -36.07
CA SER A 146 0.31 -12.78 -36.37
C SER A 146 1.13 -12.80 -37.67
N SER A 147 0.84 -11.91 -38.64
CA SER A 147 1.50 -11.90 -39.95
C SER A 147 2.92 -11.31 -39.96
N ALA A 148 3.34 -10.62 -38.89
CA ALA A 148 4.66 -10.01 -38.81
C ALA A 148 5.79 -11.03 -38.57
N TYR A 149 5.47 -12.14 -37.89
CA TYR A 149 6.39 -13.25 -37.63
C TYR A 149 6.05 -14.40 -38.58
N GLY A 150 6.88 -14.60 -39.62
CA GLY A 150 6.65 -15.63 -40.63
C GLY A 150 6.91 -17.08 -40.19
N GLY A 151 7.29 -17.29 -38.93
CA GLY A 151 7.54 -18.62 -38.35
C GLY A 151 6.32 -19.18 -37.61
N THR A 152 6.38 -20.47 -37.24
CA THR A 152 5.33 -21.11 -36.43
C THR A 152 5.61 -20.90 -34.95
N ILE A 153 4.65 -20.32 -34.21
CA ILE A 153 4.75 -20.22 -32.74
C ILE A 153 4.81 -21.64 -32.16
N TYR A 154 5.78 -21.88 -31.27
CA TYR A 154 6.13 -23.23 -30.80
C TYR A 154 6.46 -24.19 -31.97
N GLY A 155 7.26 -23.76 -32.95
CA GLY A 155 7.81 -24.60 -34.02
C GLY A 155 8.82 -25.62 -33.50
N ASP A 156 9.21 -26.60 -34.33
CA ASP A 156 10.11 -27.68 -33.90
C ASP A 156 11.55 -27.17 -33.63
N GLY A 157 11.99 -26.12 -34.32
CA GLY A 157 13.26 -25.41 -34.08
C GLY A 157 13.26 -24.42 -32.90
N TRP A 158 12.20 -24.36 -32.08
CA TRP A 158 12.17 -23.52 -30.87
C TRP A 158 12.79 -24.23 -29.66
N ASN A 159 13.92 -23.71 -29.17
CA ASN A 159 14.59 -24.16 -27.96
C ASN A 159 14.41 -23.17 -26.80
N PHE A 160 14.02 -23.67 -25.63
CA PHE A 160 13.71 -22.86 -24.43
C PHE A 160 14.92 -22.71 -23.53
N LEU A 161 15.42 -21.48 -23.42
CA LEU A 161 16.62 -21.13 -22.67
C LEU A 161 16.23 -20.47 -21.35
N VAL A 162 16.11 -21.31 -20.32
CA VAL A 162 15.77 -20.91 -18.94
C VAL A 162 16.77 -19.86 -18.43
N PRO A 163 16.33 -18.73 -17.84
CA PRO A 163 14.98 -18.49 -17.33
C PRO A 163 13.97 -17.93 -18.34
N ASP A 164 14.36 -17.04 -19.27
CA ASP A 164 13.40 -16.16 -19.96
C ASP A 164 13.66 -15.93 -21.46
N LEU A 165 14.39 -16.83 -22.12
CA LEU A 165 14.73 -16.73 -23.55
C LEU A 165 14.18 -17.91 -24.37
N ILE A 166 13.89 -17.68 -25.65
CA ILE A 166 13.58 -18.73 -26.64
C ILE A 166 14.46 -18.50 -27.87
N CYS A 167 15.26 -19.50 -28.23
CA CYS A 167 16.03 -19.50 -29.47
C CYS A 167 15.21 -20.18 -30.58
N ASP A 168 14.91 -19.45 -31.64
CA ASP A 168 14.25 -19.93 -32.85
C ASP A 168 15.34 -20.22 -33.89
N ALA A 169 15.76 -21.47 -33.96
CA ALA A 169 16.87 -21.90 -34.80
C ALA A 169 16.51 -21.98 -36.30
N GLU A 170 15.21 -22.07 -36.63
CA GLU A 170 14.73 -22.07 -38.02
C GLU A 170 14.80 -20.67 -38.63
N ASN A 171 14.41 -19.63 -37.87
CA ASN A 171 14.36 -18.25 -38.35
C ASN A 171 15.59 -17.42 -37.93
N GLY A 172 16.48 -17.98 -37.11
CA GLY A 172 17.69 -17.30 -36.62
C GLY A 172 17.41 -16.19 -35.60
N LEU A 173 16.31 -16.29 -34.84
CA LEU A 173 15.84 -15.25 -33.92
C LEU A 173 16.01 -15.66 -32.46
N LEU A 174 16.29 -14.68 -31.60
CA LEU A 174 16.33 -14.86 -30.14
C LEU A 174 15.25 -13.99 -29.50
N TRP A 175 14.24 -14.64 -28.94
CA TRP A 175 13.11 -14.02 -28.27
C TRP A 175 13.35 -13.93 -26.77
N LYS A 176 12.77 -12.90 -26.13
CA LYS A 176 12.68 -12.77 -24.68
C LYS A 176 11.23 -12.83 -24.22
N LEU A 177 10.97 -13.63 -23.19
CA LEU A 177 9.66 -13.77 -22.58
C LEU A 177 9.38 -12.61 -21.61
N HIS A 178 8.18 -12.05 -21.73
CA HIS A 178 7.64 -11.01 -20.87
C HIS A 178 6.20 -11.38 -20.49
N LEU A 179 5.79 -11.04 -19.27
CA LEU A 179 4.39 -11.21 -18.84
C LEU A 179 3.55 -10.04 -19.38
N ASP A 180 2.49 -10.34 -20.11
CA ASP A 180 1.46 -9.35 -20.46
C ASP A 180 0.49 -9.19 -19.29
N LEU A 181 0.81 -8.26 -18.38
CA LEU A 181 0.06 -8.06 -17.15
C LEU A 181 -1.35 -7.48 -17.38
N GLU A 182 -1.58 -6.83 -18.52
CA GLU A 182 -2.90 -6.32 -18.91
C GLU A 182 -3.79 -7.47 -19.42
N ALA A 183 -3.27 -8.32 -20.31
CA ALA A 183 -3.98 -9.52 -20.77
C ALA A 183 -4.23 -10.53 -19.64
N ILE A 184 -3.26 -10.73 -18.74
CA ILE A 184 -3.45 -11.55 -17.54
C ILE A 184 -4.54 -10.95 -16.64
N ALA A 185 -4.54 -9.63 -16.41
CA ALA A 185 -5.58 -8.95 -15.63
C ALA A 185 -6.98 -9.12 -16.25
N ALA A 186 -7.12 -8.89 -17.55
CA ALA A 186 -8.38 -9.06 -18.29
C ALA A 186 -8.88 -10.51 -18.34
N SER A 187 -7.98 -11.50 -18.19
CA SER A 187 -8.33 -12.93 -18.16
C SER A 187 -8.87 -13.44 -16.82
N SER A 188 -8.81 -12.64 -15.75
CA SER A 188 -9.25 -13.04 -14.41
C SER A 188 -10.59 -12.41 -14.02
N SER A 189 -11.48 -13.22 -13.46
CA SER A 189 -12.75 -12.78 -12.87
C SER A 189 -12.67 -12.54 -11.35
N ASP A 190 -11.56 -12.90 -10.70
CA ASP A 190 -11.37 -12.77 -9.25
C ASP A 190 -10.43 -11.61 -8.91
N ALA A 191 -11.01 -10.41 -8.79
CA ALA A 191 -10.28 -9.16 -8.59
C ALA A 191 -9.30 -9.19 -7.39
N PRO A 192 -9.64 -9.69 -6.18
CA PRO A 192 -8.69 -9.84 -5.09
C PRO A 192 -7.45 -10.67 -5.43
N SER A 193 -7.61 -11.85 -6.06
CA SER A 193 -6.49 -12.74 -6.38
C SER A 193 -5.59 -12.18 -7.47
N VAL A 194 -6.15 -11.52 -8.49
CA VAL A 194 -5.32 -10.89 -9.53
C VAL A 194 -4.63 -9.60 -9.03
N LEU A 195 -5.26 -8.84 -8.12
CA LEU A 195 -4.59 -7.74 -7.41
C LEU A 195 -3.44 -8.27 -6.54
N GLU A 196 -3.61 -9.41 -5.88
CA GLU A 196 -2.54 -10.03 -5.08
C GLU A 196 -1.37 -10.51 -5.95
N PHE A 197 -1.67 -11.10 -7.12
CA PHE A 197 -0.66 -11.41 -8.13
C PHE A 197 0.06 -10.14 -8.62
N LEU A 198 -0.67 -9.09 -9.00
CA LEU A 198 -0.11 -7.84 -9.52
C LEU A 198 0.77 -7.13 -8.48
N GLN A 199 0.31 -7.04 -7.22
CA GLN A 199 1.05 -6.42 -6.12
C GLN A 199 2.37 -7.14 -5.73
N ARG A 200 2.66 -8.30 -6.33
CA ARG A 200 3.91 -9.07 -6.17
C ARG A 200 4.88 -8.94 -7.37
N ARG A 201 4.53 -8.18 -8.42
CA ARG A 201 5.40 -7.95 -9.60
C ARG A 201 6.53 -6.95 -9.31
N LYS A 202 7.53 -6.94 -10.19
CA LYS A 202 8.68 -6.03 -10.25
C LYS A 202 8.82 -5.34 -11.61
N SER A 203 8.26 -5.90 -12.68
CA SER A 203 8.20 -5.26 -14.00
C SER A 203 7.20 -4.09 -14.02
N ASP A 204 7.63 -2.94 -14.56
CA ASP A 204 6.84 -1.71 -14.75
C ASP A 204 5.89 -1.34 -13.60
N PRO A 205 6.42 -0.81 -12.47
CA PRO A 205 5.60 -0.44 -11.33
C PRO A 205 4.50 0.59 -11.64
N SER A 206 4.74 1.47 -12.62
CA SER A 206 3.79 2.47 -13.12
C SER A 206 2.58 1.83 -13.80
N MET A 207 2.80 0.91 -14.74
CA MET A 207 1.72 0.18 -15.40
C MET A 207 0.96 -0.68 -14.38
N VAL A 208 1.66 -1.40 -13.50
CA VAL A 208 1.00 -2.28 -12.51
C VAL A 208 0.15 -1.48 -11.52
N LYS A 209 0.60 -0.30 -11.06
CA LYS A 209 -0.24 0.63 -10.29
C LYS A 209 -1.50 1.03 -11.04
N THR A 210 -1.36 1.41 -12.31
CA THR A 210 -2.46 1.85 -13.16
C THR A 210 -3.51 0.75 -13.34
N ILE A 211 -3.08 -0.48 -13.65
CA ILE A 211 -3.95 -1.66 -13.76
C ILE A 211 -4.64 -1.97 -12.42
N CYS A 212 -3.91 -1.94 -11.29
CA CYS A 212 -4.50 -2.20 -9.98
C CYS A 212 -5.58 -1.16 -9.61
N LEU A 213 -5.33 0.13 -9.82
CA LEU A 213 -6.28 1.21 -9.56
C LEU A 213 -7.52 1.08 -10.47
N ALA A 214 -7.32 0.75 -11.76
CA ALA A 214 -8.41 0.49 -12.70
C ALA A 214 -9.28 -0.69 -12.25
N ILE A 215 -8.70 -1.82 -11.83
CA ILE A 215 -9.45 -2.98 -11.32
C ILE A 215 -10.32 -2.59 -10.11
N VAL A 216 -9.75 -1.89 -9.12
CA VAL A 216 -10.50 -1.48 -7.91
C VAL A 216 -11.63 -0.50 -8.26
N ARG A 217 -11.39 0.45 -9.18
CA ARG A 217 -12.44 1.36 -9.69
C ARG A 217 -13.55 0.60 -10.42
N THR A 218 -13.20 -0.29 -11.35
CA THR A 218 -14.18 -1.06 -12.14
C THR A 218 -15.09 -1.89 -11.25
N ILE A 219 -14.57 -2.63 -10.26
CA ILE A 219 -15.44 -3.45 -9.38
C ILE A 219 -16.40 -2.62 -8.51
N ILE A 220 -16.06 -1.35 -8.23
CA ILE A 220 -16.94 -0.42 -7.50
C ILE A 220 -18.01 0.15 -8.45
N LEU A 221 -17.63 0.58 -9.65
CA LEU A 221 -18.57 1.09 -10.67
C LEU A 221 -19.56 0.01 -11.14
N GLU A 222 -19.10 -1.24 -11.31
CA GLU A 222 -19.94 -2.42 -11.57
C GLU A 222 -20.84 -2.82 -10.37
N ARG A 223 -20.76 -2.10 -9.24
CA ARG A 223 -21.49 -2.38 -7.99
C ARG A 223 -21.33 -3.83 -7.51
N ARG A 224 -20.13 -4.41 -7.63
CA ARG A 224 -19.81 -5.77 -7.15
C ARG A 224 -20.06 -5.88 -5.63
N PRO A 225 -20.32 -7.08 -5.08
CA PRO A 225 -20.56 -7.25 -3.65
C PRO A 225 -19.48 -6.59 -2.79
N VAL A 226 -19.89 -5.82 -1.77
CA VAL A 226 -18.96 -5.05 -0.92
C VAL A 226 -17.90 -5.94 -0.28
N THR A 227 -18.21 -7.22 -0.01
CA THR A 227 -17.28 -8.24 0.49
C THR A 227 -16.19 -8.67 -0.51
N THR A 228 -16.36 -8.43 -1.81
CA THR A 228 -15.32 -8.61 -2.83
C THR A 228 -14.44 -7.36 -2.91
N VAL A 229 -15.06 -6.17 -2.90
CA VAL A 229 -14.33 -4.89 -2.87
C VAL A 229 -13.48 -4.78 -1.59
N ALA A 230 -14.01 -5.21 -0.44
CA ALA A 230 -13.31 -5.37 0.83
C ALA A 230 -11.96 -6.09 0.68
N LYS A 231 -12.00 -7.29 0.07
CA LYS A 231 -10.81 -8.13 -0.12
C LYS A 231 -9.81 -7.48 -1.07
N ALA A 232 -10.29 -6.86 -2.15
CA ALA A 232 -9.45 -6.11 -3.08
C ALA A 232 -8.71 -4.94 -2.39
N MET A 233 -9.41 -4.17 -1.54
CA MET A 233 -8.83 -3.07 -0.78
C MET A 233 -7.88 -3.56 0.34
N ASP A 234 -8.26 -4.61 1.08
CA ASP A 234 -7.39 -5.28 2.06
C ASP A 234 -6.06 -5.71 1.41
N VAL A 235 -6.09 -6.37 0.24
CA VAL A 235 -4.87 -6.82 -0.49
C VAL A 235 -3.93 -5.67 -0.83
N VAL A 236 -4.47 -4.56 -1.34
CA VAL A 236 -3.67 -3.39 -1.74
C VAL A 236 -3.11 -2.65 -0.52
N LEU A 237 -3.93 -2.46 0.52
CA LEU A 237 -3.51 -1.77 1.75
C LEU A 237 -2.53 -2.60 2.58
N ASP A 238 -2.68 -3.92 2.63
CA ASP A 238 -1.69 -4.81 3.25
C ASP A 238 -0.36 -4.83 2.45
N SER A 239 -0.40 -4.68 1.12
CA SER A 239 0.81 -4.50 0.30
C SER A 239 1.57 -3.23 0.68
N TYR A 240 0.87 -2.10 0.76
CA TYR A 240 1.44 -0.83 1.22
C TYR A 240 1.95 -0.89 2.67
N SER A 241 1.17 -1.50 3.57
CA SER A 241 1.56 -1.70 4.97
C SER A 241 2.83 -2.56 5.10
N ARG A 242 2.99 -3.61 4.28
CA ARG A 242 4.24 -4.40 4.20
C ARG A 242 5.42 -3.55 3.74
N LEU A 243 5.27 -2.71 2.71
CA LEU A 243 6.33 -1.80 2.26
C LEU A 243 6.76 -0.82 3.37
N MET A 244 5.79 -0.17 4.02
CA MET A 244 6.02 0.78 5.11
C MET A 244 6.75 0.15 6.30
N LYS A 245 6.43 -1.11 6.62
CA LYS A 245 7.12 -1.90 7.66
C LYS A 245 8.56 -2.26 7.24
N MET A 246 8.77 -2.62 5.97
CA MET A 246 10.08 -3.01 5.43
C MET A 246 11.08 -1.83 5.36
N GLY A 247 10.61 -0.64 5.00
CA GLY A 247 11.42 0.59 4.98
C GLY A 247 11.53 1.30 6.35
N GLY A 248 10.97 0.72 7.41
CA GLY A 248 10.40 1.48 8.52
C GLY A 248 11.13 1.49 9.87
N VAL A 249 12.40 1.11 9.97
CA VAL A 249 13.18 1.29 11.24
C VAL A 249 13.68 2.73 11.37
N ARG A 250 12.74 3.68 11.39
CA ARG A 250 12.90 5.09 11.81
C ARG A 250 11.52 5.76 11.95
N ARG A 251 10.80 5.44 13.02
CA ARG A 251 9.65 6.24 13.49
C ARG A 251 10.16 7.52 14.16
N THR A 252 10.53 8.52 13.36
CA THR A 252 10.73 9.89 13.87
C THR A 252 9.36 10.50 14.14
N HIS A 253 9.13 11.08 15.32
CA HIS A 253 7.88 11.77 15.62
C HIS A 253 7.75 13.07 14.81
N GLU A 254 6.91 13.10 13.79
CA GLU A 254 6.37 14.35 13.24
C GLU A 254 5.26 14.88 14.14
N GLN A 255 5.66 15.36 15.32
CA GLN A 255 4.80 16.06 16.25
C GLN A 255 5.58 17.16 16.97
N ASN A 256 6.00 18.18 16.21
CA ASN A 256 6.17 19.56 16.67
C ASN A 256 6.55 20.50 15.51
N GLN A 257 5.61 21.37 15.11
CA GLN A 257 5.90 22.67 14.50
C GLN A 257 5.01 23.74 15.14
N GLN A 258 5.36 24.18 16.34
CA GLN A 258 4.91 25.47 16.89
C GLN A 258 5.75 25.92 18.09
N LEU A 259 6.48 27.04 17.88
CA LEU A 259 6.94 28.03 18.86
C LEU A 259 8.06 27.65 19.88
N GLY A 260 8.84 28.68 20.23
CA GLY A 260 10.04 28.63 21.10
C GLY A 260 11.32 28.92 20.30
N GLY A 261 11.97 30.08 20.38
CA GLY A 261 11.81 31.21 21.32
C GLY A 261 12.78 31.08 22.49
N GLU A 262 13.73 32.01 22.62
CA GLU A 262 14.87 31.89 23.54
C GLU A 262 14.49 31.97 25.04
N PRO A 263 15.30 31.35 25.92
CA PRO A 263 14.98 31.22 27.34
C PRO A 263 15.39 32.43 28.18
N VAL A 264 14.54 32.79 29.14
CA VAL A 264 14.92 33.55 30.35
C VAL A 264 14.47 32.73 31.56
N GLY A 265 15.40 32.39 32.45
CA GLY A 265 15.14 31.52 33.61
C GLY A 265 14.59 32.25 34.83
N GLY A 266 13.95 31.52 35.76
CA GLY A 266 13.45 32.12 37.00
C GLY A 266 12.64 31.20 37.93
N THR A 267 13.36 30.40 38.74
CA THR A 267 12.99 30.03 40.12
C THR A 267 11.87 29.00 40.40
N HIS A 268 12.20 28.04 41.28
CA HIS A 268 11.32 27.09 41.99
C HIS A 268 10.11 27.73 42.71
N VAL A 269 9.01 26.97 42.80
CA VAL A 269 8.37 26.62 44.09
C VAL A 269 7.89 25.16 44.02
N ILE A 270 8.01 24.41 45.12
CA ILE A 270 7.38 23.09 45.32
C ILE A 270 6.26 23.25 46.36
N SER A 271 5.11 22.61 46.12
CA SER A 271 4.13 22.28 47.17
C SER A 271 3.51 20.91 46.87
N GLN A 272 3.07 20.23 47.94
CA GLN A 272 2.64 18.83 47.98
C GLN A 272 1.26 18.74 48.66
N GLU A 273 0.66 17.55 48.67
CA GLU A 273 -0.51 17.17 49.48
C GLU A 273 -1.88 17.72 49.00
N THR A 274 -3.04 17.13 49.32
CA THR A 274 -3.33 15.90 50.10
C THR A 274 -4.58 15.19 49.54
N SER A 275 -4.74 13.90 49.84
CA SER A 275 -6.03 13.17 49.72
C SER A 275 -6.61 12.89 51.10
N PRO A 276 -7.95 12.83 51.23
CA PRO A 276 -8.59 11.95 52.21
C PRO A 276 -9.57 10.97 51.53
N GLY A 277 -9.72 9.77 52.10
CA GLY A 277 -10.71 8.78 51.68
C GLY A 277 -11.42 8.15 52.88
N THR A 278 -12.46 7.35 52.63
CA THR A 278 -13.17 6.45 53.58
C THR A 278 -14.06 5.53 52.71
N THR A 279 -13.69 4.27 52.47
CA THR A 279 -14.06 3.06 53.24
C THR A 279 -15.52 2.65 53.10
N PHE A 280 -15.79 1.43 52.58
CA PHE A 280 -16.71 0.41 53.13
C PHE A 280 -16.67 -0.91 52.30
N SER A 281 -17.05 -2.03 52.91
CA SER A 281 -17.14 -3.41 52.36
C SER A 281 -18.13 -4.21 53.25
N PRO A 282 -18.74 -5.37 52.86
CA PRO A 282 -18.02 -6.67 52.73
C PRO A 282 -18.63 -7.79 51.83
N SER A 283 -17.86 -8.88 51.59
CA SER A 283 -18.31 -10.29 51.35
C SER A 283 -19.15 -10.60 50.07
N VAL A 284 -19.37 -11.85 49.58
CA VAL A 284 -19.31 -13.22 50.15
C VAL A 284 -18.79 -14.27 49.12
N GLU A 285 -18.47 -15.48 49.58
CA GLU A 285 -17.98 -16.71 48.87
C GLU A 285 -19.09 -17.77 48.66
N ALA A 286 -18.97 -18.90 47.91
CA ALA A 286 -18.10 -19.36 46.80
C ALA A 286 -18.62 -20.75 46.26
N GLY A 287 -17.96 -21.35 45.24
CA GLY A 287 -18.30 -22.65 44.62
C GLY A 287 -19.02 -22.50 43.25
N GLY A 288 -19.03 -23.43 42.29
CA GLY A 288 -18.61 -24.86 42.17
C GLY A 288 -19.57 -25.52 41.15
N VAL A 289 -19.26 -26.51 40.29
CA VAL A 289 -18.28 -27.63 40.28
C VAL A 289 -17.94 -28.05 38.82
N ALA A 290 -16.91 -28.91 38.66
CA ALA A 290 -16.37 -29.59 37.45
C ALA A 290 -17.39 -30.28 36.51
N ASN A 291 -17.07 -30.69 35.26
CA ASN A 291 -16.03 -31.66 34.80
C ASN A 291 -15.56 -31.34 33.35
N ARG A 292 -14.34 -31.61 32.85
CA ARG A 292 -13.26 -32.62 33.06
C ARG A 292 -13.23 -33.73 31.97
N ALA A 293 -12.27 -33.61 31.04
CA ALA A 293 -11.27 -34.63 30.65
C ALA A 293 -10.10 -33.90 29.94
N THR A 294 -8.77 -34.08 30.13
CA THR A 294 -7.85 -35.20 30.50
C THR A 294 -7.74 -36.30 29.42
N LEU A 295 -6.57 -36.82 29.00
CA LEU A 295 -5.19 -36.93 29.56
C LEU A 295 -4.11 -36.74 28.45
N ASN A 296 -2.95 -36.10 28.68
CA ASN A 296 -1.58 -36.63 29.01
C ASN A 296 -0.85 -37.37 27.85
N THR A 297 0.47 -37.70 27.81
CA THR A 297 1.69 -37.70 28.70
C THR A 297 2.91 -37.92 27.75
N SER A 298 4.21 -37.68 28.01
CA SER A 298 5.03 -36.91 28.98
C SER A 298 6.54 -37.21 28.74
N SER A 299 7.47 -36.33 29.19
CA SER A 299 8.86 -36.68 29.60
C SER A 299 9.88 -37.16 28.51
N ASP A 300 11.20 -37.00 28.65
CA ASP A 300 12.01 -36.17 29.58
C ASP A 300 13.42 -35.82 29.00
N SER A 301 14.29 -35.28 29.85
CA SER A 301 15.69 -34.82 29.68
C SER A 301 16.68 -35.64 28.82
N ASP A 302 17.80 -34.98 28.42
CA ASP A 302 19.12 -35.28 29.00
C ASP A 302 20.20 -34.23 28.64
N GLU A 303 21.35 -34.27 29.33
CA GLU A 303 22.34 -33.19 29.47
C GLU A 303 23.80 -33.68 29.25
N ILE A 304 24.71 -32.78 28.81
CA ILE A 304 26.20 -32.86 28.96
C ILE A 304 26.88 -34.03 28.16
N THR A 305 27.96 -33.83 27.38
CA THR A 305 29.37 -33.78 27.86
C THR A 305 30.35 -33.33 26.75
N VAL A 306 31.51 -32.79 27.16
CA VAL A 306 32.62 -32.29 26.33
C VAL A 306 33.67 -33.38 26.02
N MET A 307 34.33 -33.30 24.85
CA MET A 307 35.72 -33.77 24.64
C MET A 307 36.40 -33.03 23.46
N SER A 308 37.74 -33.00 23.40
CA SER A 308 38.52 -32.01 22.62
C SER A 308 39.69 -32.59 21.81
N GLY A 309 40.08 -31.88 20.74
CA GLY A 309 41.37 -32.02 20.02
C GLY A 309 41.53 -30.87 18.99
N VAL A 310 42.49 -29.92 19.09
CA VAL A 310 43.97 -30.06 18.97
C VAL A 310 44.33 -30.53 17.55
N THR A 311 44.94 -29.74 16.63
CA THR A 311 45.61 -28.41 16.66
C THR A 311 45.36 -27.69 15.28
N ASN A 312 45.96 -26.58 14.81
CA ASN A 312 47.18 -25.81 15.13
C ASN A 312 47.11 -24.31 14.73
N GLN A 313 48.21 -23.58 14.95
CA GLN A 313 48.58 -22.23 14.46
C GLN A 313 48.71 -22.18 12.91
N GLY A 314 48.71 -21.02 12.22
CA GLY A 314 48.57 -19.63 12.65
C GLY A 314 49.10 -18.62 11.60
N THR A 315 49.35 -17.37 12.04
CA THR A 315 50.06 -16.27 11.33
C THR A 315 49.46 -15.60 10.08
N SER A 316 49.73 -14.29 9.99
CA SER A 316 49.23 -13.29 9.04
C SER A 316 50.29 -12.82 8.04
N GLY A 317 49.85 -12.22 6.92
CA GLY A 317 50.46 -10.96 6.43
C GLY A 317 50.76 -10.83 4.93
N TYR A 318 50.77 -9.57 4.47
CA TYR A 318 51.36 -9.06 3.21
C TYR A 318 50.72 -9.54 1.88
N GLN A 319 50.87 -8.87 0.72
CA GLN A 319 50.78 -7.43 0.35
C GLN A 319 50.78 -7.33 -1.21
N THR A 320 50.86 -6.11 -1.79
CA THR A 320 51.10 -5.79 -3.23
C THR A 320 50.00 -6.14 -4.25
N SER A 321 50.06 -5.64 -5.49
CA SER A 321 49.74 -4.25 -5.92
C SER A 321 49.67 -4.11 -7.47
N ASP A 322 49.23 -2.91 -7.92
CA ASP A 322 49.53 -2.27 -9.23
C ASP A 322 48.83 -2.73 -10.55
N ALA A 323 49.03 -1.88 -11.58
CA ALA A 323 48.45 -1.88 -12.94
C ALA A 323 46.93 -1.56 -13.03
N VAL A 324 46.46 -0.31 -13.12
CA VAL A 324 46.77 0.78 -14.09
C VAL A 324 46.58 0.38 -15.55
N ASN A 325 45.54 0.94 -16.21
CA ASN A 325 45.63 1.29 -17.62
C ASN A 325 44.71 2.48 -17.99
N LYS A 326 45.10 3.30 -18.98
CA LYS A 326 44.42 4.53 -19.41
C LYS A 326 44.02 4.45 -20.89
N ARG A 327 42.76 4.78 -21.22
CA ARG A 327 42.39 5.38 -22.53
C ARG A 327 41.07 6.15 -22.37
N LEU A 328 41.13 7.46 -22.14
CA LEU A 328 41.17 8.59 -23.11
C LEU A 328 39.77 9.05 -23.54
N GLN A 329 39.48 10.33 -23.30
CA GLN A 329 38.23 11.00 -23.62
C GLN A 329 38.21 11.48 -25.08
N VAL A 330 37.01 11.79 -25.59
CA VAL A 330 36.80 12.71 -26.71
C VAL A 330 35.81 13.79 -26.25
N VAL A 331 36.10 15.05 -26.61
CA VAL A 331 35.30 16.25 -26.34
C VAL A 331 34.21 16.38 -27.42
N GLY A 332 32.99 16.86 -27.18
CA GLY A 332 32.37 17.45 -25.98
C GLY A 332 31.62 18.75 -26.34
N GLU A 333 30.65 19.20 -25.54
CA GLU A 333 30.04 20.53 -25.67
C GLU A 333 29.33 20.96 -24.37
N ASP A 334 29.61 22.18 -23.88
CA ASP A 334 29.08 22.74 -22.63
C ASP A 334 28.01 23.80 -22.89
N SER A 335 26.84 23.73 -22.25
CA SER A 335 25.88 24.85 -22.17
C SER A 335 24.86 24.77 -21.01
N ARG A 336 25.37 24.89 -19.77
CA ARG A 336 24.74 25.46 -18.54
C ARG A 336 23.39 24.90 -18.03
N PRO A 337 23.24 24.72 -16.69
CA PRO A 337 21.95 24.37 -16.08
C PRO A 337 21.03 25.59 -15.93
N LEU A 338 19.73 25.38 -16.17
CA LEU A 338 18.67 26.33 -15.80
C LEU A 338 17.99 25.87 -14.52
N SER A 339 18.33 26.51 -13.40
CA SER A 339 17.64 26.31 -12.13
C SER A 339 16.31 27.06 -12.11
N SER A 340 15.19 26.35 -12.01
CA SER A 340 13.89 26.91 -11.61
C SER A 340 13.40 26.21 -10.33
N GLY A 341 12.80 26.99 -9.42
CA GLY A 341 12.63 26.59 -8.03
C GLY A 341 11.41 25.73 -7.74
N THR A 342 11.58 24.78 -6.83
CA THR A 342 10.59 24.31 -5.84
C THR A 342 9.11 24.31 -6.24
N SER A 343 8.61 23.13 -6.62
CA SER A 343 7.31 22.67 -6.15
C SER A 343 7.53 21.47 -5.21
N MET A 344 6.94 21.50 -4.01
CA MET A 344 7.08 20.46 -2.98
C MET A 344 6.15 19.26 -3.29
N GLN A 345 6.42 18.55 -4.38
CA GLN A 345 5.71 17.30 -4.70
C GLN A 345 6.20 16.14 -3.82
N HIS A 346 5.30 15.22 -3.47
CA HIS A 346 5.58 14.04 -2.63
C HIS A 346 6.46 13.00 -3.36
N GLY A 347 7.76 13.26 -3.43
CA GLY A 347 8.74 12.40 -4.10
C GLY A 347 9.20 11.20 -3.26
N GLN A 348 8.33 10.22 -2.99
CA GLN A 348 8.73 8.92 -2.40
C GLN A 348 8.06 7.73 -3.12
N HIS A 349 8.80 6.64 -3.31
CA HIS A 349 8.36 5.37 -3.91
C HIS A 349 8.03 5.32 -5.42
N ALA A 350 8.65 6.17 -6.26
CA ALA A 350 8.51 6.13 -7.72
C ALA A 350 8.87 4.79 -8.41
N GLY A 351 9.55 3.86 -7.71
CA GLY A 351 9.89 2.52 -8.19
C GLY A 351 9.15 1.37 -7.49
N SER A 352 7.99 1.61 -6.87
CA SER A 352 7.21 0.58 -6.16
C SER A 352 5.80 0.39 -6.73
N VAL A 353 5.33 -0.85 -6.73
CA VAL A 353 3.97 -1.26 -7.11
C VAL A 353 2.93 -0.92 -6.03
N ALA A 354 3.36 -0.71 -4.78
CA ALA A 354 2.44 -0.50 -3.66
C ALA A 354 1.71 0.85 -3.74
N ILE A 355 0.38 0.80 -3.64
CA ILE A 355 -0.52 1.95 -3.75
C ILE A 355 -0.84 2.50 -2.36
N SER A 356 -0.62 3.80 -2.17
CA SER A 356 -0.93 4.50 -0.92
C SER A 356 -2.43 4.79 -0.76
N PRO A 357 -2.91 5.02 0.49
CA PRO A 357 -4.29 5.45 0.72
C PRO A 357 -4.69 6.74 -0.02
N ILE A 358 -3.74 7.65 -0.28
CA ILE A 358 -3.99 8.90 -0.99
C ILE A 358 -4.11 8.68 -2.51
N GLU A 359 -3.29 7.82 -3.11
CA GLU A 359 -3.45 7.40 -4.51
C GLU A 359 -4.80 6.68 -4.72
N MET A 360 -5.21 5.83 -3.77
CA MET A 360 -6.54 5.20 -3.81
C MET A 360 -7.67 6.24 -3.75
N PHE A 361 -7.55 7.29 -2.93
CA PHE A 361 -8.53 8.37 -2.92
C PHE A 361 -8.58 9.12 -4.26
N GLN A 362 -7.42 9.52 -4.78
CA GLN A 362 -7.31 10.36 -5.98
C GLN A 362 -7.69 9.63 -7.28
N SER A 363 -7.29 8.37 -7.43
CA SER A 363 -7.46 7.62 -8.68
C SER A 363 -8.62 6.60 -8.67
N VAL A 364 -9.25 6.38 -7.51
CA VAL A 364 -10.47 5.59 -7.40
C VAL A 364 -11.61 6.43 -6.82
N PHE A 365 -11.56 6.77 -5.53
CA PHE A 365 -12.76 7.29 -4.83
C PHE A 365 -13.32 8.59 -5.41
N ALA A 366 -12.47 9.58 -5.72
CA ALA A 366 -12.94 10.85 -6.29
C ALA A 366 -13.64 10.63 -7.66
N LEU A 367 -13.03 9.85 -8.54
CA LEU A 367 -13.57 9.55 -9.87
C LEU A 367 -14.85 8.69 -9.79
N VAL A 368 -14.95 7.83 -8.77
CA VAL A 368 -16.16 7.06 -8.48
C VAL A 368 -17.29 7.95 -7.96
N GLU A 369 -17.03 8.97 -7.14
CA GLU A 369 -18.08 9.91 -6.71
C GLU A 369 -18.66 10.70 -7.90
N ASP A 370 -17.80 11.13 -8.83
CA ASP A 370 -18.21 11.84 -10.05
C ASP A 370 -19.01 10.95 -11.02
N GLU A 371 -18.68 9.66 -11.14
CA GLU A 371 -19.31 8.72 -12.09
C GLU A 371 -20.52 7.97 -11.53
N MET A 372 -20.64 7.77 -10.21
CA MET A 372 -21.73 6.99 -9.60
C MET A 372 -23.02 7.79 -9.46
N ILE A 373 -23.85 7.73 -10.51
CA ILE A 373 -25.23 8.24 -10.49
C ILE A 373 -26.12 7.35 -9.59
N GLY A 374 -27.02 8.00 -8.83
CA GLY A 374 -28.09 7.36 -8.06
C GLY A 374 -27.89 7.39 -6.54
N ASP A 375 -28.41 6.37 -5.85
CA ASP A 375 -28.27 6.22 -4.40
C ASP A 375 -26.80 5.96 -3.99
N PRO A 376 -26.21 6.80 -3.11
CA PRO A 376 -24.84 6.64 -2.65
C PRO A 376 -24.66 5.56 -1.59
N ALA A 377 -25.71 4.94 -1.04
CA ALA A 377 -25.59 3.98 0.07
C ALA A 377 -24.60 2.82 -0.19
N TYR A 378 -24.41 2.42 -1.45
CA TYR A 378 -23.36 1.48 -1.84
C TYR A 378 -21.94 2.06 -1.66
N LEU A 379 -21.69 3.27 -2.17
CA LEU A 379 -20.40 3.95 -2.03
C LEU A 379 -20.10 4.27 -0.56
N THR A 380 -21.11 4.70 0.20
CA THR A 380 -21.07 4.85 1.67
C THR A 380 -20.58 3.55 2.35
N ALA A 381 -21.07 2.39 1.92
CA ALA A 381 -20.63 1.09 2.47
C ALA A 381 -19.20 0.72 2.05
N VAL A 382 -18.79 1.00 0.80
CA VAL A 382 -17.42 0.77 0.32
C VAL A 382 -16.41 1.68 1.06
N ILE A 383 -16.75 2.94 1.32
CA ILE A 383 -15.90 3.87 2.08
C ILE A 383 -15.74 3.38 3.54
N MET A 384 -16.82 2.97 4.20
CA MET A 384 -16.76 2.39 5.55
C MET A 384 -15.84 1.16 5.60
N GLU A 385 -15.92 0.31 4.58
CA GLU A 385 -15.09 -0.89 4.50
C GLU A 385 -13.61 -0.54 4.21
N PHE A 386 -13.33 0.48 3.39
CA PHE A 386 -11.97 1.02 3.23
C PHE A 386 -11.41 1.58 4.54
N LEU A 387 -12.21 2.31 5.32
CA LEU A 387 -11.81 2.80 6.65
C LEU A 387 -11.45 1.63 7.59
N ARG A 388 -12.26 0.57 7.57
CA ARG A 388 -11.99 -0.68 8.30
C ARG A 388 -10.70 -1.35 7.82
N SER A 389 -10.46 -1.43 6.51
CA SER A 389 -9.25 -1.99 5.90
C SER A 389 -8.00 -1.19 6.26
N ALA A 390 -8.04 0.14 6.16
CA ALA A 390 -6.92 1.02 6.50
C ALA A 390 -6.56 0.90 7.99
N SER A 391 -7.56 0.92 8.87
CA SER A 391 -7.39 0.72 10.32
C SER A 391 -6.76 -0.64 10.63
N LYS A 392 -7.28 -1.74 10.05
CA LYS A 392 -6.71 -3.10 10.12
C LYS A 392 -5.23 -3.12 9.68
N ALA A 393 -4.89 -2.44 8.59
CA ALA A 393 -3.54 -2.38 8.04
C ALA A 393 -2.58 -1.49 8.87
N GLY A 394 -3.10 -0.74 9.86
CA GLY A 394 -2.32 0.24 10.65
C GLY A 394 -2.03 1.55 9.91
N LEU A 395 -2.88 1.91 8.94
CA LEU A 395 -2.75 3.08 8.08
C LEU A 395 -3.84 4.11 8.42
N ARG A 396 -3.53 5.41 8.28
CA ARG A 396 -4.54 6.47 8.33
C ARG A 396 -5.20 6.65 6.97
N ALA A 397 -6.49 6.95 6.97
CA ALA A 397 -7.22 7.32 5.74
C ALA A 397 -6.97 8.80 5.38
N PRO A 398 -7.10 9.20 4.10
CA PRO A 398 -7.01 10.59 3.70
C PRO A 398 -8.15 11.44 4.29
N PRO A 399 -7.91 12.67 4.80
CA PRO A 399 -8.95 13.53 5.36
C PRO A 399 -10.14 13.75 4.42
N ASN A 400 -9.86 13.91 3.12
CA ASN A 400 -10.87 14.12 2.08
C ASN A 400 -11.86 12.94 1.96
N LEU A 401 -11.46 11.73 2.37
CA LEU A 401 -12.35 10.57 2.40
C LEU A 401 -13.45 10.73 3.47
N TYR A 402 -13.11 11.32 4.62
CA TYR A 402 -14.09 11.65 5.66
C TYR A 402 -15.04 12.77 5.22
N VAL A 403 -14.51 13.76 4.48
CA VAL A 403 -15.30 14.87 3.88
C VAL A 403 -16.33 14.30 2.89
N MET A 404 -15.91 13.49 1.92
CA MET A 404 -16.82 12.79 1.00
C MET A 404 -17.84 11.94 1.75
N MET A 405 -17.41 11.16 2.75
CA MET A 405 -18.32 10.31 3.53
C MET A 405 -19.44 11.12 4.22
N ALA A 406 -19.11 12.27 4.81
CA ALA A 406 -20.10 13.18 5.40
C ALA A 406 -21.04 13.77 4.33
N THR A 407 -20.51 14.20 3.19
CA THR A 407 -21.29 14.73 2.05
C THR A 407 -22.28 13.70 1.49
N LEU A 408 -21.85 12.45 1.31
CA LEU A 408 -22.72 11.36 0.83
C LEU A 408 -23.84 11.03 1.84
N LEU A 409 -23.53 11.00 3.15
CA LEU A 409 -24.55 10.80 4.19
C LEU A 409 -25.56 11.95 4.24
N ALA A 410 -25.10 13.21 4.16
CA ALA A 410 -25.96 14.39 4.15
C ALA A 410 -26.86 14.45 2.90
N ARG A 411 -26.32 14.09 1.72
CA ARG A 411 -27.11 13.93 0.46
C ARG A 411 -28.25 12.92 0.59
N SER A 412 -28.10 11.90 1.44
CA SER A 412 -29.15 10.93 1.77
C SER A 412 -29.98 11.29 3.03
N ASN A 413 -29.81 12.48 3.61
CA ASN A 413 -30.39 12.92 4.89
C ASN A 413 -30.07 12.03 6.12
N ARG A 414 -28.96 11.28 6.09
CA ARG A 414 -28.53 10.34 7.15
C ARG A 414 -27.72 11.02 8.26
N TYR A 415 -28.16 12.21 8.71
CA TYR A 415 -27.45 13.04 9.69
C TYR A 415 -27.15 12.34 11.02
N ALA A 416 -28.06 11.46 11.48
CA ALA A 416 -27.84 10.65 12.68
C ALA A 416 -26.60 9.73 12.58
N GLU A 417 -26.27 9.24 11.39
CA GLU A 417 -25.08 8.41 11.17
C GLU A 417 -23.80 9.24 11.11
N ILE A 418 -23.87 10.49 10.64
CA ILE A 418 -22.75 11.46 10.74
C ILE A 418 -22.41 11.68 12.22
N ALA A 419 -23.42 11.95 13.06
CA ALA A 419 -23.25 12.11 14.50
C ALA A 419 -22.66 10.85 15.17
N LEU A 420 -23.11 9.66 14.79
CA LEU A 420 -22.56 8.40 15.29
C LEU A 420 -21.11 8.16 14.84
N PHE A 421 -20.78 8.37 13.57
CA PHE A 421 -19.43 8.10 13.04
C PHE A 421 -18.39 9.09 13.57
N VAL A 422 -18.76 10.35 13.85
CA VAL A 422 -17.88 11.29 14.58
C VAL A 422 -17.73 10.87 16.04
N SER A 423 -18.83 10.58 16.73
CA SER A 423 -18.80 10.22 18.17
C SER A 423 -17.97 8.97 18.45
N ASN A 424 -17.98 8.00 17.53
CA ASN A 424 -17.17 6.78 17.59
C ASN A 424 -15.78 6.92 16.93
N LYS A 425 -15.38 8.13 16.52
CA LYS A 425 -14.08 8.45 15.87
C LYS A 425 -13.79 7.62 14.60
N ILE A 426 -14.84 7.23 13.89
CA ILE A 426 -14.77 6.58 12.57
C ILE A 426 -14.45 7.64 11.49
N LEU A 427 -15.03 8.83 11.62
CA LEU A 427 -14.54 10.03 10.96
C LEU A 427 -13.56 10.73 11.92
N GLU A 428 -12.26 10.73 11.62
CA GLU A 428 -11.29 11.47 12.45
C GLU A 428 -11.54 12.99 12.30
N PRO A 429 -11.66 13.77 13.40
CA PRO A 429 -11.84 15.21 13.32
C PRO A 429 -10.72 15.87 12.52
N SER A 430 -11.04 16.70 11.53
CA SER A 430 -10.09 17.50 10.75
C SER A 430 -10.64 18.91 10.53
N LYS A 431 -9.83 19.87 10.04
CA LYS A 431 -10.33 21.21 9.74
C LYS A 431 -11.35 21.16 8.60
N GLU A 432 -11.01 20.40 7.57
CA GLU A 432 -11.76 20.23 6.33
C GLU A 432 -13.13 19.59 6.64
N LEU A 433 -13.13 18.51 7.42
CA LEU A 433 -14.35 17.85 7.88
C LEU A 433 -15.19 18.78 8.77
N ALA A 434 -14.58 19.49 9.73
CA ALA A 434 -15.31 20.38 10.63
C ALA A 434 -16.03 21.52 9.89
N MET A 435 -15.36 22.13 8.90
CA MET A 435 -15.96 23.13 8.02
C MET A 435 -17.07 22.52 7.15
N GLN A 436 -16.86 21.34 6.57
CA GLN A 436 -17.88 20.65 5.77
C GLN A 436 -19.14 20.33 6.59
N LEU A 437 -18.98 19.87 7.85
CA LEU A 437 -20.11 19.59 8.74
C LEU A 437 -20.90 20.85 9.11
N MET A 438 -20.26 22.01 9.20
CA MET A 438 -20.98 23.26 9.38
C MET A 438 -21.83 23.62 8.14
N GLU A 439 -21.30 23.44 6.94
CA GLU A 439 -21.99 23.71 5.67
C GLU A 439 -23.14 22.73 5.41
N LEU A 440 -22.89 21.42 5.55
CA LEU A 440 -23.90 20.37 5.45
C LEU A 440 -24.95 20.43 6.57
N GLY A 441 -24.62 21.05 7.70
CA GLY A 441 -25.49 21.25 8.87
C GLY A 441 -26.44 22.44 8.78
N GLN A 442 -26.56 23.14 7.65
CA GLN A 442 -27.57 24.20 7.48
C GLN A 442 -29.02 23.69 7.70
N PRO A 443 -29.45 22.52 7.16
CA PRO A 443 -30.75 21.92 7.50
C PRO A 443 -30.79 21.18 8.85
N ASP A 444 -29.64 20.81 9.43
CA ASP A 444 -29.55 20.12 10.72
C ASP A 444 -28.58 20.82 11.69
N PRO A 445 -29.11 21.62 12.64
CA PRO A 445 -28.32 22.28 13.67
C PRO A 445 -27.46 21.33 14.53
N SER A 446 -27.80 20.05 14.63
CA SER A 446 -27.00 19.08 15.40
C SER A 446 -25.69 18.73 14.68
N THR A 447 -25.74 18.48 13.37
CA THR A 447 -24.56 18.33 12.51
C THR A 447 -23.75 19.64 12.43
N ARG A 448 -24.39 20.82 12.38
CA ARG A 448 -23.64 22.10 12.41
C ARG A 448 -22.87 22.28 13.73
N LYS A 449 -23.50 21.97 14.86
CA LYS A 449 -22.85 22.01 16.18
C LYS A 449 -21.69 21.01 16.26
N LEU A 450 -21.80 19.85 15.65
CA LEU A 450 -20.75 18.83 15.59
C LEU A 450 -19.47 19.38 14.92
N GLY A 451 -19.62 20.15 13.83
CA GLY A 451 -18.50 20.86 13.18
C GLY A 451 -17.88 21.93 14.08
N LEU A 452 -18.70 22.76 14.74
CA LEU A 452 -18.23 23.74 15.74
C LEU A 452 -17.44 23.07 16.87
N ASP A 453 -17.92 21.96 17.41
CA ASP A 453 -17.26 21.24 18.50
C ASP A 453 -15.98 20.51 18.04
N MET A 454 -15.87 20.07 16.78
CA MET A 454 -14.60 19.62 16.19
C MET A 454 -13.55 20.75 16.11
N LEU A 455 -13.92 21.95 15.66
CA LEU A 455 -13.00 23.10 15.63
C LEU A 455 -12.50 23.42 17.05
N ARG A 456 -13.39 23.27 18.05
CA ARG A 456 -13.09 23.42 19.48
C ARG A 456 -12.13 22.35 19.99
N GLU A 457 -12.34 21.06 19.66
CA GLU A 457 -11.47 19.93 20.03
C GLU A 457 -10.07 20.06 19.40
N ARG A 458 -10.01 20.45 18.12
CA ARG A 458 -8.75 20.60 17.37
C ARG A 458 -7.95 21.87 17.68
N GLY A 459 -8.44 22.76 18.55
CA GLY A 459 -7.78 24.03 18.87
C GLY A 459 -7.76 25.04 17.72
N LEU A 460 -8.69 24.92 16.75
CA LEU A 460 -8.80 25.78 15.58
C LEU A 460 -9.52 27.09 15.94
N HIS A 461 -8.94 27.81 16.91
CA HIS A 461 -9.60 28.90 17.62
C HIS A 461 -10.01 30.08 16.73
N HIS A 462 -9.28 30.36 15.64
CA HIS A 462 -9.67 31.40 14.68
C HIS A 462 -10.93 31.00 13.92
N ASP A 463 -10.94 29.81 13.32
CA ASP A 463 -12.06 29.27 12.54
C ASP A 463 -13.31 29.13 13.42
N TYR A 464 -13.15 28.63 14.65
CA TYR A 464 -14.22 28.52 15.65
C TYR A 464 -14.86 29.88 16.00
N VAL A 465 -14.04 30.93 16.15
CA VAL A 465 -14.52 32.28 16.48
C VAL A 465 -15.21 32.93 15.26
N ALA A 466 -14.71 32.69 14.04
CA ALA A 466 -15.37 33.12 12.82
C ALA A 466 -16.73 32.41 12.63
N ALA A 467 -16.82 31.11 12.93
CA ALA A 467 -18.04 30.32 12.88
C ALA A 467 -19.13 30.86 13.84
N LEU A 468 -18.80 31.10 15.11
CA LEU A 468 -19.73 31.71 16.07
C LEU A 468 -20.22 33.09 15.62
N LEU A 469 -19.39 33.87 14.92
CA LEU A 469 -19.74 35.20 14.42
C LEU A 469 -20.71 35.15 13.22
N GLN A 470 -20.56 34.15 12.35
CA GLN A 470 -21.52 33.85 11.28
C GLN A 470 -22.90 33.50 11.88
N ASP A 471 -22.91 32.61 12.88
CA ASP A 471 -24.11 32.18 13.62
C ASP A 471 -24.70 33.28 14.53
N GLY A 472 -24.16 34.51 14.51
CA GLY A 472 -24.67 35.65 15.26
C GLY A 472 -24.28 35.68 16.74
N HIS A 473 -23.57 34.67 17.25
CA HIS A 473 -23.16 34.51 18.65
C HIS A 473 -21.92 35.36 19.00
N TYR A 474 -21.87 36.62 18.51
CA TYR A 474 -20.69 37.49 18.57
C TYR A 474 -20.18 37.75 20.01
N LEU A 475 -21.07 37.78 21.01
CA LEU A 475 -20.68 37.93 22.41
C LEU A 475 -19.99 36.68 22.99
N GLU A 476 -20.37 35.47 22.56
CA GLU A 476 -19.63 34.25 22.91
C GLU A 476 -18.29 34.21 22.17
N ALA A 477 -18.29 34.57 20.88
CA ALA A 477 -17.09 34.68 20.06
C ALA A 477 -16.05 35.63 20.68
N LEU A 478 -16.45 36.80 21.20
CA LEU A 478 -15.57 37.74 21.93
C LEU A 478 -15.05 37.13 23.24
N ARG A 479 -15.91 36.48 24.04
CA ARG A 479 -15.51 35.81 25.29
C ARG A 479 -14.50 34.69 25.04
N TYR A 480 -14.71 33.91 23.98
CA TYR A 480 -13.81 32.84 23.55
C TYR A 480 -12.48 33.41 23.02
N ALA A 481 -12.53 34.42 22.15
CA ALA A 481 -11.33 35.10 21.64
C ALA A 481 -10.48 35.66 22.79
N ARG A 482 -11.08 36.31 23.78
CA ARG A 482 -10.40 36.79 25.00
C ARG A 482 -9.75 35.64 25.78
N LYS A 483 -10.47 34.52 25.98
CA LYS A 483 -9.97 33.36 26.75
C LYS A 483 -8.76 32.70 26.09
N TYR A 484 -8.79 32.52 24.77
CA TYR A 484 -7.75 31.82 24.00
C TYR A 484 -6.77 32.78 23.26
N LYS A 485 -6.81 34.08 23.58
CA LYS A 485 -5.96 35.15 23.02
C LYS A 485 -5.92 35.17 21.48
N VAL A 486 -7.08 34.96 20.85
CA VAL A 486 -7.24 34.87 19.39
C VAL A 486 -7.18 36.26 18.73
N ILE A 487 -5.98 36.84 18.62
CA ILE A 487 -5.79 38.20 18.06
C ILE A 487 -5.99 38.30 16.54
N THR A 488 -6.12 37.19 15.83
CA THR A 488 -6.30 37.12 14.36
C THR A 488 -7.74 37.39 13.88
N VAL A 489 -8.66 37.68 14.80
CA VAL A 489 -10.05 38.05 14.49
C VAL A 489 -10.13 39.40 13.78
N GLN A 490 -11.09 39.57 12.86
CA GLN A 490 -11.32 40.83 12.16
C GLN A 490 -12.29 41.73 12.94
N PRO A 491 -11.87 42.88 13.52
CA PRO A 491 -12.73 43.70 14.38
C PRO A 491 -13.97 44.25 13.67
N ALA A 492 -13.86 44.59 12.39
CA ALA A 492 -14.96 45.13 11.58
C ALA A 492 -16.22 44.25 11.63
N LEU A 493 -16.08 42.94 11.42
CA LEU A 493 -17.21 42.00 11.39
C LEU A 493 -17.97 41.92 12.73
N PHE A 494 -17.27 42.11 13.85
CA PHE A 494 -17.90 42.19 15.18
C PHE A 494 -18.60 43.53 15.40
N LEU A 495 -18.03 44.63 14.90
CA LEU A 495 -18.59 45.97 15.00
C LEU A 495 -19.83 46.12 14.11
N GLU A 496 -19.85 45.50 12.92
CA GLU A 496 -21.05 45.40 12.07
C GLU A 496 -22.20 44.70 12.78
N LYS A 497 -21.94 43.55 13.43
CA LYS A 497 -22.92 42.85 14.26
C LYS A 497 -23.34 43.68 15.48
N ALA A 498 -22.45 44.49 16.07
CA ALA A 498 -22.79 45.38 17.18
C ALA A 498 -23.69 46.56 16.74
N VAL A 499 -23.40 47.19 15.59
CA VAL A 499 -24.25 48.23 14.96
C VAL A 499 -25.62 47.67 14.61
N ALA A 500 -25.69 46.47 14.03
CA ALA A 500 -26.96 45.82 13.65
C ALA A 500 -27.90 45.54 14.85
N ASN A 501 -27.36 45.44 16.08
CA ASN A 501 -28.15 45.33 17.31
C ASN A 501 -28.66 46.69 17.85
N ASN A 502 -28.39 47.79 17.14
CA ASN A 502 -28.87 49.15 17.40
C ASN A 502 -28.74 49.63 18.87
N SER A 503 -27.63 49.27 19.52
CA SER A 503 -27.32 49.67 20.91
C SER A 503 -25.97 50.37 20.97
N PRO A 504 -25.92 51.69 21.26
CA PRO A 504 -24.64 52.41 21.36
C PRO A 504 -23.77 51.90 22.50
N GLN A 505 -24.38 51.40 23.57
CA GLN A 505 -23.67 50.80 24.71
C GLN A 505 -22.92 49.52 24.30
N ASN A 506 -23.56 48.66 23.49
CA ASN A 506 -22.92 47.45 22.96
C ASN A 506 -21.80 47.80 21.97
N LEU A 507 -22.05 48.76 21.08
CA LEU A 507 -21.04 49.23 20.11
C LEU A 507 -19.81 49.83 20.82
N ALA A 508 -20.02 50.68 21.83
CA ALA A 508 -18.94 51.25 22.64
C ALA A 508 -18.12 50.16 23.37
N ALA A 509 -18.78 49.15 23.95
CA ALA A 509 -18.12 48.05 24.64
C ALA A 509 -17.26 47.19 23.69
N VAL A 510 -17.77 46.86 22.50
CA VAL A 510 -17.02 46.09 21.49
C VAL A 510 -15.85 46.91 20.91
N LEU A 511 -16.06 48.21 20.68
CA LEU A 511 -15.02 49.12 20.18
C LEU A 511 -13.91 49.34 21.23
N SER A 512 -14.25 49.41 22.52
CA SER A 512 -13.26 49.45 23.61
C SER A 512 -12.51 48.12 23.75
N PHE A 513 -13.21 46.98 23.62
CA PHE A 513 -12.57 45.66 23.66
C PHE A 513 -11.46 45.54 22.61
N PHE A 514 -11.73 45.87 21.35
CA PHE A 514 -10.70 45.79 20.30
C PHE A 514 -9.59 46.84 20.47
N CYS A 515 -9.86 47.97 21.13
CA CYS A 515 -8.85 48.96 21.51
C CYS A 515 -7.84 48.47 22.57
N GLU A 516 -8.17 47.42 23.31
CA GLU A 516 -7.30 46.76 24.30
C GLU A 516 -6.75 45.42 23.79
N PHE A 517 -7.55 44.67 23.04
CA PHE A 517 -7.28 43.29 22.65
C PHE A 517 -6.51 43.13 21.33
N THR A 518 -6.67 44.06 20.38
CA THR A 518 -6.04 43.97 19.05
C THR A 518 -5.00 45.08 18.89
N PRO A 519 -3.69 44.76 18.80
CA PRO A 519 -2.64 45.73 18.54
C PRO A 519 -2.92 46.57 17.30
N SER A 520 -2.60 47.87 17.37
CA SER A 520 -2.79 48.85 16.29
C SER A 520 -4.22 49.04 15.77
N PHE A 521 -5.26 48.47 16.41
CA PHE A 521 -6.65 48.68 15.97
C PHE A 521 -7.04 50.17 15.90
N LYS A 522 -6.55 50.99 16.85
CA LYS A 522 -6.78 52.44 16.93
C LYS A 522 -6.26 53.24 15.73
N THR A 523 -5.38 52.68 14.90
CA THR A 523 -4.85 53.32 13.68
C THR A 523 -5.50 52.80 12.40
N THR A 524 -6.57 51.99 12.50
CA THR A 524 -7.33 51.49 11.35
C THR A 524 -8.43 52.45 10.90
N SER A 525 -8.81 52.37 9.63
CA SER A 525 -10.01 53.04 9.08
C SER A 525 -11.28 52.64 9.83
N ASP A 526 -11.37 51.38 10.24
CA ASP A 526 -12.55 50.80 10.89
C ASP A 526 -12.80 51.43 12.27
N PHE A 527 -11.73 51.64 13.06
CA PHE A 527 -11.85 52.37 14.32
C PHE A 527 -12.43 53.78 14.12
N GLY A 528 -11.97 54.51 13.08
CA GLY A 528 -12.52 55.82 12.73
C GLY A 528 -14.00 55.74 12.32
N ARG A 529 -14.35 54.80 11.43
CA ARG A 529 -15.71 54.58 10.91
C ARG A 529 -16.70 54.23 12.02
N TYR A 530 -16.39 53.23 12.84
CA TYR A 530 -17.29 52.80 13.92
C TYR A 530 -17.34 53.78 15.09
N ARG A 531 -16.31 54.61 15.28
CA ARG A 531 -16.36 55.75 16.21
C ARG A 531 -17.29 56.86 15.73
N HIS A 532 -17.32 57.16 14.42
CA HIS A 532 -18.27 58.13 13.84
C HIS A 532 -19.73 57.66 14.02
N ILE A 533 -20.01 56.40 13.65
CA ILE A 533 -21.33 55.77 13.81
C ILE A 533 -21.76 55.81 15.28
N LEU A 534 -20.86 55.52 16.22
CA LEU A 534 -21.16 55.61 17.65
C LEU A 534 -21.53 57.05 18.10
N SER A 535 -20.95 58.09 17.51
CA SER A 535 -21.33 59.49 17.78
C SER A 535 -22.57 59.99 17.02
N GLU A 536 -23.15 59.17 16.13
CA GLU A 536 -24.46 59.42 15.51
C GLU A 536 -25.59 58.62 16.20
N MET A 537 -25.23 57.66 17.06
CA MET A 537 -26.16 56.82 17.84
C MET A 537 -26.36 57.30 19.30
N VAL A 538 -25.76 58.44 19.69
CA VAL A 538 -25.73 58.98 21.07
C VAL A 538 -26.12 60.45 21.08
#